data_AF-A0A2J9DVC6-F1
#
_entry.id   AF-A0A2J9DVC6-F1
#
_cell.length_a   1.000
_cell.length_b   1.000
_cell.length_c   1.000
_cell.angle_alpha   90.00
_cell.angle_beta   90.00
_cell.angle_gamma   90.00
#
_symmetry.space_group_name_H-M   'P 1'
#
loop_
_entity.id
_entity.type
_entity.pdbx_description
1 polymer ?
#
loop_
_entity_poly.entity_id
_entity_poly.type
_entity_poly.pdbx_seq_one_letter_code
_entity_poly.pdbx_strand_id
1 'polypeptide(L)' 'MYGNQDKRLSDTIIGEAILDLLDEGARITNAILLLKLQTFLSAADETWRETAIRAAIRSIQAADLDGGSRTGVQPPPLH' A
#
# COMPACT_ATOMS: atom_id res chain seq x y z
N MET A 1 -22.39 0.97 -6.94
CA MET A 1 -21.95 2.04 -6.02
C MET A 1 -21.18 1.53 -4.78
N TYR A 2 -20.92 0.23 -4.62
CA TYR A 2 -20.21 -0.32 -3.44
C TYR A 2 -18.67 -0.23 -3.53
N GLY A 3 -18.07 -0.50 -4.70
CA GLY A 3 -16.61 -0.53 -4.83
C GLY A 3 -15.85 0.79 -4.65
N ASN A 4 -16.55 1.94 -4.63
CA ASN A 4 -15.89 3.23 -4.42
C ASN A 4 -15.70 3.55 -2.92
N GLN A 5 -16.51 2.95 -2.04
CA GLN A 5 -16.40 3.12 -0.60
C GLN A 5 -15.23 2.29 -0.06
N ASP A 6 -15.09 1.04 -0.51
CA ASP A 6 -13.98 0.18 -0.12
C ASP A 6 -12.63 0.77 -0.55
N LYS A 7 -12.56 1.37 -1.74
CA LYS A 7 -11.36 2.06 -2.22
C LYS A 7 -11.01 3.26 -1.35
N ARG A 8 -12.00 4.08 -0.98
CA ARG A 8 -11.79 5.21 -0.06
C ARG A 8 -11.29 4.75 1.30
N LEU A 9 -11.85 3.68 1.84
CA LEU A 9 -11.44 3.12 3.13
C LEU A 9 -10.02 2.57 3.06
N SER A 10 -9.64 1.86 2.00
CA SER A 10 -8.25 1.40 1.84
C SER A 10 -7.28 2.57 1.70
N ASP A 11 -7.64 3.62 0.95
CA ASP A 11 -6.80 4.80 0.79
C ASP A 11 -6.62 5.54 2.13
N THR A 12 -7.67 5.60 2.96
CA THR A 12 -7.59 6.11 4.34
C THR A 12 -6.63 5.29 5.19
N ILE A 13 -6.74 3.96 5.18
CA ILE A 13 -5.85 3.08 5.95
C ILE A 13 -4.38 3.22 5.50
N ILE A 14 -4.13 3.37 4.20
CA ILE A 14 -2.79 3.63 3.67
C ILE A 14 -2.26 4.98 4.21
N GLY A 15 -3.10 6.01 4.19
CA GLY A 15 -2.77 7.32 4.73
C GLY A 15 -2.42 7.27 6.22
N GLU A 16 -3.22 6.58 7.04
CA GLU A 16 -2.94 6.37 8.47
C GLU A 16 -1.59 5.67 8.69
N ALA A 17 -1.33 4.58 7.96
CA ALA A 17 -0.08 3.85 8.09
C ALA A 17 1.15 4.70 7.68
N ILE A 18 1.01 5.56 6.67
CA ILE A 18 2.06 6.50 6.27
C ILE A 18 2.31 7.55 7.35
N LEU A 19 1.25 8.12 7.93
CA LEU A 19 1.36 9.12 8.98
C LEU A 19 2.06 8.54 10.22
N ASP A 20 1.69 7.34 10.65
CA ASP A 20 2.37 6.66 11.75
C ASP A 20 3.86 6.43 11.47
N LEU A 21 4.22 5.99 10.26
CA LEU A 21 5.62 5.78 9.89
C LEU A 21 6.42 7.09 9.87
N LEU A 22 5.79 8.20 9.50
CA LEU A 22 6.41 9.53 9.57
C LEU A 22 6.64 9.97 11.01
N ASP A 23 5.67 9.73 11.90
CA ASP A 23 5.79 10.05 13.33
C ASP A 23 6.92 9.23 13.99
N GLU A 24 7.07 7.97 13.59
CA GLU A 24 8.16 7.08 14.01
C GLU A 24 9.54 7.47 13.40
N GLY A 25 9.59 8.42 12.47
CA GLY A 25 10.81 8.74 11.71
C GLY A 25 11.29 7.61 10.81
N ALA A 26 10.42 6.67 10.46
CA ALA A 26 10.72 5.51 9.64
C ALA A 26 10.81 5.87 8.15
N ARG A 27 11.56 5.06 7.39
CA ARG A 27 11.59 5.19 5.93
C ARG A 27 10.28 4.69 5.33
N ILE A 28 9.70 5.45 4.40
CA ILE A 28 8.51 5.03 3.66
C ILE A 28 8.95 4.22 2.44
N THR A 29 8.87 2.90 2.53
CA THR A 29 9.05 1.97 1.41
C THR A 29 7.88 1.01 1.35
N ASN A 30 7.62 0.39 0.19
CA ASN A 30 6.54 -0.60 0.06
C ASN A 30 6.67 -1.72 1.10
N ALA A 31 7.89 -2.21 1.35
CA ALA A 31 8.13 -3.26 2.35
C ALA A 31 7.79 -2.81 3.78
N ILE A 32 8.20 -1.59 4.17
CA ILE A 32 7.92 -1.06 5.51
C ILE A 32 6.43 -0.76 5.68
N LEU A 33 5.80 -0.20 4.65
CA LEU A 33 4.36 0.07 4.64
C LEU A 33 3.54 -1.23 4.75
N LEU A 34 3.95 -2.29 4.03
CA LEU A 34 3.32 -3.61 4.14
C LEU A 34 3.46 -4.19 5.55
N LEU A 35 4.63 -4.06 6.18
CA LEU A 35 4.83 -4.52 7.56
C LEU A 35 3.91 -3.75 8.54
N LYS A 36 3.83 -2.42 8.42
CA LYS A 36 2.95 -1.60 9.26
C LYS A 36 1.47 -1.97 9.09
N LEU A 37 1.03 -2.21 7.85
CA LEU A 37 -0.34 -2.67 7.57
C LEU A 37 -0.63 -4.06 8.14
N GLN A 38 0.35 -4.96 8.20
CA GLN A 38 0.19 -6.27 8.87
C GLN A 38 0.05 -6.12 10.39
N THR A 39 0.77 -5.17 10.99
CA THR A 39 0.58 -4.80 12.40
C THR A 39 -0.82 -4.26 12.66
N PHE A 40 -1.33 -3.36 11.80
CA PHE A 40 -2.70 -2.87 11.88
C PHE A 40 -3.72 -4.01 11.77
N LEU A 41 -3.50 -4.98 10.87
CA LEU A 41 -4.39 -6.12 10.72
C LEU A 41 -4.42 -6.99 11.97
N SER A 42 -3.26 -7.16 12.63
CA SER A 42 -3.14 -7.98 13.84
C SER A 42 -3.81 -7.33 15.07
N ALA A 43 -3.99 -6.00 15.03
CA ALA A 43 -4.60 -5.20 16.08
C ALA A 43 -6.06 -4.79 15.78
N ALA A 44 -6.63 -5.22 14.64
CA ALA A 44 -7.97 -4.82 14.24
C ALA A 44 -9.03 -5.72 14.88
N ASP A 45 -9.94 -5.14 15.66
CA ASP A 45 -11.10 -5.86 16.22
C ASP A 45 -12.35 -5.76 15.34
N GLU A 46 -12.37 -4.83 14.39
CA GLU A 46 -13.56 -4.51 13.59
C GLU A 46 -13.48 -5.11 12.19
N THR A 47 -14.50 -5.89 11.79
CA THR A 47 -14.54 -6.59 10.48
C THR A 47 -14.42 -5.65 9.28
N TRP A 48 -14.99 -4.44 9.35
CA TRP A 48 -14.87 -3.45 8.28
C TRP A 48 -13.43 -2.94 8.16
N ARG A 49 -12.73 -2.79 9.30
CA ARG A 49 -11.35 -2.32 9.35
C ARG A 49 -10.39 -3.38 8.82
N GLU A 50 -10.56 -4.65 9.21
CA GLU A 50 -9.79 -5.75 8.62
C GLU A 50 -9.94 -5.81 7.09
N THR A 51 -11.16 -5.64 6.59
CA THR A 51 -11.45 -5.67 5.16
C THR A 51 -10.73 -4.53 4.42
N ALA A 52 -10.76 -3.32 4.99
CA ALA A 52 -10.05 -2.16 4.44
C ALA A 52 -8.53 -2.34 4.47
N ILE A 53 -7.97 -2.89 5.56
CA ILE A 53 -6.53 -3.18 5.68
C ILE A 53 -6.10 -4.23 4.66
N ARG A 54 -6.87 -5.31 4.48
CA ARG A 54 -6.57 -6.32 3.45
C ARG A 54 -6.63 -5.74 2.03
N ALA A 55 -7.57 -4.82 1.78
CA ALA A 55 -7.64 -4.11 0.50
C ALA A 55 -6.41 -3.20 0.28
N ALA A 56 -5.97 -2.47 1.31
CA ALA A 56 -4.76 -1.66 1.28
C ALA A 56 -3.52 -2.50 0.97
N ILE A 57 -3.34 -3.64 1.65
CA ILE A 57 -2.22 -4.57 1.41
C ILE A 57 -2.18 -5.01 -0.05
N ARG A 58 -3.32 -5.44 -0.61
CA ARG A 58 -3.41 -5.86 -2.03
C ARG A 58 -3.06 -4.73 -2.99
N SER A 59 -3.47 -3.50 -2.69
CA SER A 59 -3.16 -2.32 -3.51
C SER A 59 -1.65 -2.06 -3.58
N ILE A 60 -0.96 -2.07 -2.44
CA ILE A 60 0.49 -1.87 -2.37
C ILE A 60 1.25 -3.01 -3.06
N GLN A 61 0.81 -4.26 -2.88
CA GLN A 61 1.40 -5.42 -3.58
C GLN A 61 1.23 -5.31 -5.10
N ALA A 62 0.06 -4.87 -5.59
CA ALA A 62 -0.17 -4.67 -7.02
C ALA A 62 0.72 -3.56 -7.59
N ALA A 63 0.91 -2.47 -6.86
CA ALA A 63 1.80 -1.37 -7.26
C ALA A 63 3.28 -1.80 -7.32
N ASP A 64 3.72 -2.66 -6.40
CA ASP A 64 5.09 -3.20 -6.37
C ASP A 64 5.37 -4.10 -7.59
N LEU A 65 4.38 -4.91 -7.98
CA LEU A 65 4.45 -5.77 -9.17
C LEU A 65 4.44 -4.97 -10.48
N ASP A 66 3.68 -3.87 -10.57
CA ASP A 66 3.64 -3.00 -11.76
C ASP A 66 4.90 -2.14 -11.89
N GLY A 67 5.54 -1.79 -10.77
CA GLY A 67 6.82 -1.09 -10.71
C GLY A 67 8.00 -1.91 -11.27
N GLY A 68 7.93 -3.25 -11.20
CA GLY A 68 8.94 -4.16 -11.74
C GLY A 68 9.01 -4.22 -13.27
N SER A 69 8.00 -3.71 -13.99
CA SER A 69 7.95 -3.75 -15.46
C SER A 69 8.53 -2.51 -16.15
N ARG A 70 8.94 -1.47 -15.40
CA ARG A 70 9.44 -0.20 -15.98
C ARG A 70 10.96 -0.10 -16.12
N THR A 71 11.72 -1.16 -15.86
CA THR A 71 13.17 -1.23 -16.13
C THR A 71 13.49 -1.86 -17.49
N GLY A 72 12.70 -1.53 -18.52
CA GLY A 72 13.05 -1.77 -19.91
C GLY A 72 13.61 -0.50 -20.55
N VAL A 73 14.73 0.03 -20.03
CA VAL A 73 15.48 1.08 -20.74
C VAL A 73 16.15 0.43 -21.94
N GLN A 74 15.45 0.42 -23.08
CA GLN A 74 16.07 0.20 -24.37
C GLN A 74 16.87 1.47 -24.71
N PRO A 75 18.21 1.42 -24.78
CA PRO A 75 18.98 2.57 -25.27
C PRO A 75 18.61 2.83 -26.74
N PRO A 76 18.57 4.11 -27.18
CA PRO A 76 18.21 4.44 -28.54
C PRO A 76 19.22 3.82 -29.52
N PRO A 77 18.77 3.31 -30.68
CA PRO A 77 19.69 2.83 -31.70
C PRO A 77 20.46 4.04 -32.24
N LEU A 78 21.80 3.99 -32.11
CA LEU A 78 22.69 4.89 -32.82
C LEU A 78 22.65 4.50 -34.29
N HIS A 79 22.22 5.43 -35.15
CA HIS A 79 22.39 5.32 -36.59
C HIS A 79 22.77 6.66 -37.19
#